data_AF-S3ZSW2-F1
#
_entry.id   AF-S3ZSW2-F1
#
_cell.length_a   1.000
_cell.length_b   1.000
_cell.length_c   1.000
_cell.angle_alpha   90.00
_cell.angle_beta   90.00
_cell.angle_gamma   90.00
#
_symmetry.space_group_name_H-M   'P 1'
#
loop_
_entity.id
_entity.type
_entity.pdbx_description
1 polymer ?
#
loop_
_entity_poly.entity_id
_entity_poly.type
_entity_poly.pdbx_seq_one_letter_code
_entity_poly.pdbx_strand_id
1 'polypeptide(L)'
;MELLPQWLTLANDRGFAAPPELLPALLNAARGRTDLRPQALVFAGPRAQWLARLNPDWKFALRAAPGRIPAPGPQEQGGLQRRWQEGLFAERVALLAALRARDPDAARELLSGTWATERAEDRLMFLDSLRTGLRPADEPFLEQALGDRSRNVRATAAELLSALPDSALAARMADRAASCVALDRTASAPALTVETPHECDAGMERDGVAPKPPAGRGERSWWLGQLVEAAPLTSWQRRLGDRSPADIVALPVADDWRGELHAAWCRAAVRQRDANWSRALLGSPSSPDAAGPGAVSLAERAKLLTTLPASERAEWVAGFIDSHGLSEAFQLLGVCAVPWAPALGRAVVDALNIARDAGSYPWSFSGVMGLAERCLDPAEVVRLEALTAVPDEPEDASPGAGGYWSEAFQRLVSTLRLRAAMRAELDG
;
A
#
# COMPACT_ATOMS: atom_id res chain seq x y z
N MET A 1 11.43 -0.15 -24.69
CA MET A 1 10.41 0.88 -24.31
C MET A 1 9.85 0.69 -22.90
N GLU A 2 10.17 -0.39 -22.17
CA GLU A 2 9.63 -0.63 -20.82
C GLU A 2 10.24 0.24 -19.71
N LEU A 3 11.45 0.78 -19.89
CA LEU A 3 12.14 1.63 -18.90
C LEU A 3 11.74 3.12 -18.94
N LEU A 4 10.93 3.53 -19.91
CA LEU A 4 10.50 4.92 -20.06
C LEU A 4 9.76 5.51 -18.84
N PRO A 5 8.85 4.78 -18.15
CA PRO A 5 8.24 5.27 -16.92
C PRO A 5 9.29 5.55 -15.81
N GLN A 6 10.29 4.67 -15.70
CA GLN A 6 11.37 4.82 -14.72
C GLN A 6 12.25 6.03 -15.05
N TRP A 7 12.60 6.22 -16.33
CA TRP A 7 13.33 7.41 -16.78
C TRP A 7 12.59 8.71 -16.46
N LEU A 8 11.28 8.77 -16.80
CA LEU A 8 10.46 9.97 -16.57
C LEU A 8 10.36 10.29 -15.08
N THR A 9 10.19 9.28 -14.23
CA THR A 9 10.20 9.45 -12.77
C THR A 9 11.53 10.05 -12.32
N LEU A 10 12.64 9.47 -12.77
CA LEU A 10 13.99 9.89 -12.40
C LEU A 10 14.32 11.32 -12.87
N ALA A 11 13.83 11.69 -14.05
CA ALA A 11 13.99 13.03 -14.61
C ALA A 11 13.14 14.06 -13.85
N ASN A 12 11.89 13.72 -13.51
CA ASN A 12 11.01 14.56 -12.68
C ASN A 12 11.61 14.79 -11.29
N ASP A 13 12.14 13.76 -10.64
CA ASP A 13 12.74 13.85 -9.30
C ASP A 13 13.96 14.77 -9.27
N ARG A 14 14.75 14.82 -10.36
CA ARG A 14 15.86 15.75 -10.55
C ARG A 14 15.44 17.15 -11.02
N GLY A 15 14.14 17.37 -11.24
CA GLY A 15 13.61 18.66 -11.68
C GLY A 15 13.90 19.00 -13.15
N PHE A 16 14.22 18.00 -13.98
CA PHE A 16 14.31 18.21 -15.43
C PHE A 16 12.94 18.52 -16.02
N ALA A 17 12.95 19.20 -17.17
CA ALA A 17 11.76 19.51 -17.94
C ALA A 17 11.92 19.04 -19.39
N ALA A 18 10.83 18.62 -20.01
CA ALA A 18 10.86 18.22 -21.41
C ALA A 18 11.25 19.41 -22.32
N PRO A 19 12.22 19.23 -23.24
CA PRO A 19 12.46 20.19 -24.31
C PRO A 19 11.16 20.45 -25.11
N PRO A 20 10.84 21.71 -25.44
CA PRO A 20 9.58 22.06 -26.11
C PRO A 20 9.32 21.26 -27.38
N GLU A 21 10.38 20.95 -28.11
CA GLU A 21 10.36 20.26 -29.42
C GLU A 21 9.95 18.79 -29.26
N LEU A 22 10.18 18.20 -28.09
CA LEU A 22 9.87 16.79 -27.78
C LEU A 22 8.47 16.59 -27.17
N LEU A 23 7.76 17.67 -26.81
CA LEU A 23 6.43 17.59 -26.22
C LEU A 23 5.41 16.82 -27.10
N PRO A 24 5.35 17.02 -28.44
CA PRO A 24 4.44 16.24 -29.28
C PRO A 24 4.75 14.74 -29.26
N ALA A 25 6.03 14.37 -29.30
CA ALA A 25 6.46 12.97 -29.26
C ALA A 25 6.12 12.32 -27.91
N LEU A 26 6.37 13.03 -26.80
CA LEU A 26 6.02 12.59 -25.46
C LEU A 26 4.51 12.40 -25.27
N LEU A 27 3.69 13.34 -25.75
CA LEU A 27 2.23 13.24 -25.71
C LEU A 27 1.70 12.08 -26.58
N ASN A 28 2.29 11.85 -27.75
CA ASN A 28 1.96 10.70 -28.59
C ASN A 28 2.32 9.37 -27.93
N ALA A 29 3.47 9.28 -27.25
CA ALA A 29 3.85 8.10 -26.49
C ALA A 29 2.88 7.82 -25.33
N ALA A 30 2.47 8.86 -24.60
CA ALA A 30 1.53 8.75 -23.49
C ALA A 30 0.06 8.50 -23.93
N ARG A 31 -0.28 8.80 -25.19
CA ARG A 31 -1.61 8.53 -25.76
C ARG A 31 -1.98 7.05 -25.66
N GLY A 32 -1.09 6.17 -26.13
CA GLY A 32 -1.33 4.72 -26.18
C GLY A 32 -0.98 3.96 -24.89
N ARG A 33 -0.36 4.62 -23.92
CA ARG A 33 0.21 3.99 -22.71
C ARG A 33 -0.25 4.67 -21.44
N THR A 34 -1.34 4.16 -20.87
CA THR A 34 -1.96 4.74 -19.65
C THR A 34 -1.00 4.73 -18.45
N ASP A 35 -0.10 3.75 -18.37
CA ASP A 35 0.96 3.63 -17.37
C ASP A 35 1.97 4.79 -17.43
N LEU A 36 2.21 5.37 -18.61
CA LEU A 36 3.13 6.50 -18.79
C LEU A 36 2.53 7.86 -18.45
N ARG A 37 1.20 8.01 -18.56
CA ARG A 37 0.53 9.31 -18.53
C ARG A 37 0.85 10.15 -17.29
N PRO A 38 0.84 9.62 -16.06
CA PRO A 38 1.08 10.45 -14.88
C PRO A 38 2.47 11.11 -14.92
N GLN A 39 3.52 10.31 -15.10
CA GLN A 39 4.90 10.80 -15.10
C GLN A 39 5.22 11.64 -16.34
N ALA A 40 4.67 11.27 -17.51
CA ALA A 40 4.84 12.04 -18.73
C ALA A 40 4.22 13.44 -18.61
N LEU A 41 3.04 13.57 -18.00
CA LEU A 41 2.37 14.87 -17.85
C LEU A 41 3.05 15.77 -16.82
N VAL A 42 3.60 15.19 -15.75
CA VAL A 42 4.46 15.93 -14.81
C VAL A 42 5.69 16.47 -15.55
N PHE A 43 6.37 15.64 -16.33
CA PHE A 43 7.59 16.01 -17.06
C PHE A 43 7.32 17.03 -18.19
N ALA A 44 6.17 16.92 -18.85
CA ALA A 44 5.78 17.79 -19.95
C ALA A 44 5.27 19.17 -19.47
N GLY A 45 4.78 19.25 -18.24
CA GLY A 45 4.41 20.49 -17.56
C GLY A 45 3.27 21.30 -18.23
N PRO A 46 3.12 22.58 -17.88
CA PRO A 46 2.01 23.42 -18.36
C PRO A 46 1.96 23.60 -19.88
N ARG A 47 3.12 23.56 -20.56
CA ARG A 47 3.20 23.69 -22.03
C ARG A 47 2.49 22.55 -22.74
N ALA A 48 2.52 21.34 -22.19
CA ALA A 48 1.82 20.19 -22.73
C ALA A 48 0.29 20.34 -22.64
N GLN A 49 -0.20 20.96 -21.57
CA GLN A 49 -1.63 21.26 -21.42
C GLN A 49 -2.08 22.30 -22.44
N TRP A 50 -1.28 23.36 -22.65
CA TRP A 50 -1.55 24.34 -23.72
C TRP A 50 -1.60 23.65 -25.08
N LEU A 51 -0.60 22.82 -25.39
CA LEU A 51 -0.50 22.09 -26.64
C LEU A 51 -1.67 21.11 -26.84
N ALA A 52 -2.12 20.44 -25.76
CA ALA A 52 -3.26 19.52 -25.79
C ALA A 52 -4.61 20.21 -26.07
N ARG A 53 -4.73 21.53 -25.86
CA ARG A 53 -5.93 22.29 -26.29
C ARG A 53 -6.01 22.44 -27.81
N LEU A 54 -4.87 22.35 -28.50
CA LEU A 54 -4.77 22.52 -29.95
C LEU A 54 -4.91 21.20 -30.71
N ASN A 55 -4.86 20.05 -30.04
CA ASN A 55 -4.95 18.73 -30.66
C ASN A 55 -5.91 17.80 -29.90
N PRO A 56 -7.07 17.42 -30.49
CA PRO A 56 -8.04 16.53 -29.86
C PRO A 56 -7.49 15.17 -29.41
N ASP A 57 -6.41 14.69 -30.03
CA ASP A 57 -5.79 13.42 -29.71
C ASP A 57 -5.09 13.40 -28.34
N TRP A 58 -4.81 14.59 -27.77
CA TRP A 58 -4.12 14.75 -26.49
C TRP A 58 -5.05 15.16 -25.35
N LYS A 59 -6.37 15.01 -25.52
CA LYS A 59 -7.38 15.34 -24.48
C LYS A 59 -7.12 14.69 -23.11
N PHE A 60 -6.40 13.57 -23.05
CA PHE A 60 -6.02 12.94 -21.77
C PHE A 60 -5.14 13.86 -20.90
N ALA A 61 -4.31 14.71 -21.51
CA ALA A 61 -3.43 15.65 -20.82
C ALA A 61 -4.21 16.78 -20.13
N LEU A 62 -5.46 17.02 -20.55
CA LEU A 62 -6.36 18.01 -19.94
C LEU A 62 -7.11 17.44 -18.73
N ARG A 63 -7.25 16.12 -18.64
CA ARG A 63 -8.00 15.42 -17.57
C ARG A 63 -7.11 15.02 -16.39
N ALA A 64 -5.82 14.87 -16.63
CA ALA A 64 -4.85 14.39 -15.66
C ALA A 64 -3.91 15.53 -15.23
N ALA A 65 -4.31 16.30 -14.23
CA ALA A 65 -3.41 17.26 -13.61
C ALA A 65 -3.36 17.08 -12.08
N PRO A 66 -2.54 16.14 -11.56
CA PRO A 66 -1.95 16.27 -10.25
C PRO A 66 -0.60 16.97 -10.42
N GLY A 67 -0.57 18.29 -10.25
CA GLY A 67 0.65 19.08 -10.34
C GLY A 67 0.58 20.25 -9.37
N ARG A 68 1.67 20.47 -8.63
CA ARG A 68 1.89 21.45 -7.57
C ARG A 68 1.46 22.87 -7.98
N ILE A 69 0.18 23.22 -7.82
CA ILE A 69 -0.36 24.59 -8.01
C ILE A 69 0.20 25.46 -6.88
N PRO A 70 1.00 26.52 -7.05
CA PRO A 70 1.45 27.42 -5.98
C PRO A 70 0.33 27.83 -5.00
N ALA A 71 0.68 28.21 -3.77
CA ALA A 71 -0.34 28.62 -2.79
C ALA A 71 -1.20 29.75 -3.38
N PRO A 72 -2.54 29.63 -3.38
CA PRO A 72 -3.38 30.62 -4.01
C PRO A 72 -3.25 31.96 -3.27
N GLY A 73 -2.93 33.01 -4.01
CA GLY A 73 -3.12 34.37 -3.51
C GLY A 73 -4.61 34.65 -3.24
N PRO A 74 -4.98 35.74 -2.56
CA PRO A 74 -6.37 36.08 -2.24
C PRO A 74 -7.32 36.10 -3.47
N GLN A 75 -6.81 36.38 -4.67
CA GLN A 75 -7.58 36.34 -5.92
C GLN A 75 -7.90 34.92 -6.42
N GLU A 76 -7.13 33.90 -6.02
CA GLU A 76 -7.31 32.51 -6.44
C GLU A 76 -8.31 31.73 -5.57
N GLN A 77 -8.61 32.19 -4.35
CA GLN A 77 -9.68 31.62 -3.50
C GLN A 77 -11.05 31.71 -4.20
N GLY A 78 -11.34 32.82 -4.88
CA GLY A 78 -12.56 32.97 -5.70
C GLY A 78 -12.59 32.00 -6.89
N GLY A 79 -11.43 31.70 -7.49
CA GLY A 79 -11.30 30.70 -8.55
C GLY A 79 -11.40 29.26 -8.04
N LEU A 80 -10.99 29.00 -6.80
CA LEU A 80 -11.16 27.70 -6.14
C LEU A 80 -12.62 27.42 -5.84
N GLN A 81 -13.33 28.37 -5.23
CA GLN A 81 -14.76 28.24 -4.95
C GLN A 81 -15.56 28.03 -6.25
N ARG A 82 -15.24 28.79 -7.30
CA ARG A 82 -15.89 28.64 -8.61
C ARG A 82 -15.69 27.24 -9.19
N ARG A 83 -14.44 26.75 -9.22
CA ARG A 83 -14.12 25.40 -9.70
C ARG A 83 -14.79 24.30 -8.86
N TRP A 84 -14.96 24.52 -7.56
CA TRP A 84 -15.68 23.57 -6.70
C TRP A 84 -17.18 23.52 -7.01
N GLN A 85 -17.80 24.67 -7.25
CA GLN A 85 -19.25 24.78 -7.50
C GLN A 85 -19.65 24.40 -8.94
N GLU A 86 -18.83 24.77 -9.92
CA GLU A 86 -19.13 24.60 -11.35
C GLU A 86 -18.45 23.36 -11.96
N GLY A 87 -17.45 22.80 -11.26
CA GLY A 87 -16.64 21.70 -11.76
C GLY A 87 -17.40 20.38 -11.87
N LEU A 88 -17.00 19.57 -12.84
CA LEU A 88 -17.45 18.19 -12.93
C LEU A 88 -16.97 17.40 -11.71
N PHE A 89 -17.68 16.33 -11.35
CA PHE A 89 -17.34 15.50 -10.19
C PHE A 89 -15.86 15.09 -10.12
N ALA A 90 -15.29 14.60 -11.22
CA ALA A 90 -13.88 14.20 -11.29
C ALA A 90 -12.92 15.39 -11.05
N GLU A 91 -13.28 16.59 -11.52
CA GLU A 91 -12.50 17.81 -11.32
C GLU A 91 -12.56 18.26 -9.85
N ARG A 92 -13.73 18.10 -9.20
CA ARG A 92 -13.92 18.38 -7.77
C ARG A 92 -13.09 17.44 -6.91
N VAL A 93 -13.08 16.13 -7.20
CA VAL A 93 -12.23 15.15 -6.49
C VAL A 93 -10.74 15.50 -6.66
N ALA A 94 -10.30 15.79 -7.88
CA ALA A 94 -8.91 16.18 -8.15
C ALA A 94 -8.53 17.50 -7.43
N LEU A 95 -9.43 18.48 -7.44
CA LEU A 95 -9.26 19.75 -6.71
C LEU A 95 -9.13 19.50 -5.20
N LEU A 96 -10.01 18.69 -4.62
CA LEU A 96 -10.01 18.38 -3.20
C LEU A 96 -8.73 17.64 -2.80
N ALA A 97 -8.29 16.66 -3.60
CA ALA A 97 -7.04 15.94 -3.37
C ALA A 97 -5.81 16.87 -3.45
N ALA A 98 -5.77 17.76 -4.44
CA ALA A 98 -4.70 18.75 -4.58
C ALA A 98 -4.69 19.76 -3.42
N LEU A 99 -5.86 20.17 -2.94
CA LEU A 99 -5.97 21.06 -1.78
C LEU A 99 -5.57 20.32 -0.49
N ARG A 100 -5.98 19.06 -0.30
CA ARG A 100 -5.56 18.21 0.84
C ARG A 100 -4.06 18.09 0.98
N ALA A 101 -3.34 17.96 -0.12
CA ALA A 101 -1.88 17.88 -0.10
C ALA A 101 -1.18 19.18 0.31
N ARG A 102 -1.88 20.33 0.31
CA ARG A 102 -1.29 21.67 0.49
C ARG A 102 -1.83 22.40 1.71
N ASP A 103 -3.14 22.40 1.86
CA ASP A 103 -3.89 23.01 2.96
C ASP A 103 -5.04 22.07 3.36
N PRO A 104 -4.76 21.11 4.26
CA PRO A 104 -5.76 20.19 4.80
C PRO A 104 -6.96 20.91 5.41
N ASP A 105 -6.75 22.06 6.07
CA ASP A 105 -7.80 22.76 6.80
C ASP A 105 -8.76 23.45 5.82
N ALA A 106 -8.24 24.18 4.83
CA ALA A 106 -9.07 24.80 3.80
C ALA A 106 -9.90 23.78 3.00
N ALA A 107 -9.35 22.59 2.75
CA ALA A 107 -10.08 21.52 2.08
C ALA A 107 -11.19 20.90 2.95
N ARG A 108 -10.97 20.76 4.27
CA ARG A 108 -12.03 20.36 5.19
C ARG A 108 -13.15 21.38 5.20
N GLU A 109 -12.82 22.66 5.26
CA GLU A 109 -13.80 23.76 5.25
C GLU A 109 -14.61 23.79 3.95
N LEU A 110 -13.93 23.65 2.81
CA LEU A 110 -14.58 23.56 1.49
C LEU A 110 -15.58 22.40 1.43
N LEU A 111 -15.16 21.21 1.85
CA LEU A 111 -16.01 20.02 1.86
C LEU A 111 -17.19 20.16 2.84
N SER A 112 -16.92 20.66 4.05
CA SER A 112 -17.93 20.86 5.09
C SER A 112 -19.02 21.84 4.62
N GLY A 113 -18.62 22.88 3.88
CA GLY A 113 -19.53 23.90 3.37
C GLY A 113 -20.57 23.41 2.36
N THR A 114 -20.31 22.33 1.62
CA THR A 114 -21.28 21.78 0.65
C THR A 114 -21.79 20.39 1.03
N TRP A 115 -21.32 19.80 2.13
CA TRP A 115 -21.62 18.43 2.53
C TRP A 115 -23.11 18.11 2.52
N ALA A 116 -23.94 18.98 3.11
CA ALA A 116 -25.38 18.79 3.22
C ALA A 116 -26.10 18.70 1.87
N THR A 117 -25.56 19.32 0.82
CA THR A 117 -26.14 19.34 -0.53
C THR A 117 -25.62 18.22 -1.44
N GLU A 118 -24.48 17.60 -1.10
CA GLU A 118 -23.91 16.52 -1.92
C GLU A 118 -24.76 15.25 -1.91
N ARG A 119 -24.68 14.47 -2.98
CA ARG A 119 -25.28 13.13 -3.08
C ARG A 119 -24.44 12.12 -2.29
N ALA A 120 -25.06 11.01 -1.89
CA ALA A 120 -24.39 9.99 -1.06
C ALA A 120 -23.14 9.38 -1.73
N GLU A 121 -23.18 9.15 -3.05
CA GLU A 121 -22.05 8.63 -3.82
C GLU A 121 -20.89 9.64 -3.87
N ASP A 122 -21.20 10.92 -4.09
CA ASP A 122 -20.20 11.98 -4.13
C ASP A 122 -19.55 12.18 -2.74
N ARG A 123 -20.38 12.18 -1.68
CA ARG A 123 -19.91 12.23 -0.29
C ARG A 123 -18.91 11.13 0.02
N LEU A 124 -19.18 9.90 -0.41
CA LEU A 124 -18.28 8.76 -0.18
C LEU A 124 -16.90 9.01 -0.79
N MET A 125 -16.85 9.51 -2.02
CA MET A 125 -15.60 9.77 -2.73
C MET A 125 -14.85 11.00 -2.21
N PHE A 126 -15.56 12.04 -1.79
CA PHE A 126 -14.94 13.20 -1.14
C PHE A 126 -14.39 12.84 0.25
N LEU A 127 -15.10 12.01 0.99
CA LEU A 127 -14.65 11.49 2.28
C LEU A 127 -13.40 10.62 2.12
N ASP A 128 -13.36 9.76 1.10
CA ASP A 128 -12.18 8.95 0.76
C ASP A 128 -10.93 9.80 0.48
N SER A 129 -11.12 11.01 -0.09
CA SER A 129 -10.01 11.95 -0.33
C SER A 129 -9.32 12.42 0.96
N LEU A 130 -9.98 12.33 2.13
CA LEU A 130 -9.41 12.67 3.44
C LEU A 130 -8.32 11.70 3.91
N ARG A 131 -8.22 10.49 3.32
CA ARG A 131 -7.13 9.55 3.62
C ARG A 131 -5.74 10.18 3.44
N THR A 132 -5.63 11.10 2.48
CA THR A 132 -4.39 11.84 2.23
C THR A 132 -4.26 12.97 3.24
N GLY A 133 -3.26 12.88 4.11
CA GLY A 133 -3.01 13.90 5.13
C GLY A 133 -4.05 13.91 6.26
N LEU A 134 -4.71 12.77 6.52
CA LEU A 134 -5.63 12.59 7.63
C LEU A 134 -4.97 13.01 8.94
N ARG A 135 -5.67 13.85 9.72
CA ARG A 135 -5.14 14.43 10.95
C ARG A 135 -6.23 14.61 12.01
N PRO A 136 -5.87 14.80 13.30
CA PRO A 136 -6.85 15.00 14.38
C PRO A 136 -7.83 16.16 14.12
N ALA A 137 -7.43 17.21 13.41
CA ALA A 137 -8.32 18.32 13.06
C ALA A 137 -9.51 17.91 12.14
N ASP A 138 -9.44 16.75 11.48
CA ASP A 138 -10.54 16.22 10.67
C ASP A 138 -11.61 15.51 11.51
N GLU A 139 -11.31 15.16 12.77
CA GLU A 139 -12.20 14.40 13.65
C GLU A 139 -13.60 15.02 13.81
N PRO A 140 -13.78 16.33 14.07
CA PRO A 140 -15.12 16.90 14.25
C PRO A 140 -16.03 16.71 13.02
N PHE A 141 -15.45 16.83 11.82
CA PHE A 141 -16.18 16.61 10.57
C PHE A 141 -16.52 15.13 10.37
N LEU A 142 -15.59 14.22 10.69
CA LEU A 142 -15.82 12.78 10.58
C LEU A 142 -16.86 12.27 11.58
N GLU A 143 -16.87 12.78 12.82
CA GLU A 143 -17.89 12.48 13.84
C GLU A 143 -19.28 12.95 13.40
N GLN A 144 -19.38 14.09 12.70
CA GLN A 144 -20.62 14.51 12.05
C GLN A 144 -21.02 13.52 10.93
N ALA A 145 -20.06 13.03 10.13
CA ALA A 145 -20.31 12.10 9.04
C ALA A 145 -20.77 10.70 9.52
N LEU A 146 -20.51 10.30 10.77
CA LEU A 146 -21.12 9.12 11.39
C LEU A 146 -22.65 9.22 11.49
N GLY A 147 -23.21 10.43 11.43
CA GLY A 147 -24.66 10.66 11.38
C GLY A 147 -25.26 10.59 9.98
N ASP A 148 -24.48 10.28 8.93
CA ASP A 148 -24.98 10.28 7.56
C ASP A 148 -26.01 9.16 7.32
N ARG A 149 -27.03 9.44 6.50
CA ARG A 149 -28.05 8.47 6.10
C ARG A 149 -27.48 7.25 5.36
N SER A 150 -26.40 7.44 4.60
CA SER A 150 -25.75 6.39 3.83
C SER A 150 -24.85 5.53 4.71
N ARG A 151 -25.12 4.22 4.74
CA ARG A 151 -24.28 3.24 5.46
C ARG A 151 -22.82 3.30 5.02
N ASN A 152 -22.56 3.43 3.71
CA ASN A 152 -21.20 3.44 3.19
C ASN A 152 -20.44 4.71 3.62
N VAL A 153 -21.13 5.85 3.71
CA VAL A 153 -20.52 7.10 4.20
C VAL A 153 -20.17 6.97 5.69
N ARG A 154 -21.06 6.40 6.51
CA ARG A 154 -20.77 6.12 7.93
C ARG A 154 -19.60 5.17 8.10
N ALA A 155 -19.58 4.07 7.34
CA ALA A 155 -18.50 3.08 7.40
C ALA A 155 -17.14 3.71 7.05
N THR A 156 -17.06 4.51 5.98
CA THR A 156 -15.82 5.21 5.62
C THR A 156 -15.42 6.25 6.67
N ALA A 157 -16.37 6.98 7.27
CA ALA A 157 -16.08 7.93 8.34
C ALA A 157 -15.51 7.22 9.58
N ALA A 158 -16.13 6.10 9.98
CA ALA A 158 -15.66 5.25 11.07
C ALA A 158 -14.28 4.66 10.80
N GLU A 159 -14.01 4.23 9.56
CA GLU A 159 -12.71 3.72 9.16
C GLU A 159 -11.62 4.79 9.27
N LEU A 160 -11.89 6.02 8.83
CA LEU A 160 -10.97 7.15 8.96
C LEU A 160 -10.74 7.52 10.42
N LEU A 161 -11.79 7.58 11.23
CA LEU A 161 -11.66 7.83 12.68
C LEU A 161 -10.85 6.72 13.37
N SER A 162 -11.04 5.46 12.98
CA SER A 162 -10.26 4.33 13.52
C SER A 162 -8.78 4.37 13.12
N ALA A 163 -8.41 5.16 12.10
CA ALA A 163 -7.02 5.44 11.75
C ALA A 163 -6.39 6.56 12.60
N LEU A 164 -7.19 7.25 13.43
CA LEU A 164 -6.77 8.24 14.41
C LEU A 164 -6.92 7.62 15.82
N PRO A 165 -5.84 7.08 16.42
CA PRO A 165 -5.91 6.32 17.67
C PRO A 165 -6.47 7.09 18.86
N ASP A 166 -6.35 8.42 18.83
CA ASP A 166 -6.84 9.33 19.89
C ASP A 166 -8.26 9.85 19.64
N SER A 167 -8.93 9.42 18.57
CA SER A 167 -10.29 9.88 18.28
C SER A 167 -11.31 9.34 19.27
N ALA A 168 -12.41 10.08 19.43
CA ALA A 168 -13.52 9.68 20.27
C ALA A 168 -14.12 8.33 19.83
N LEU A 169 -14.17 8.04 18.52
CA LEU A 169 -14.60 6.73 18.03
C LEU A 169 -13.61 5.63 18.43
N ALA A 170 -12.30 5.86 18.29
CA ALA A 170 -11.28 4.90 18.69
C ALA A 170 -11.40 4.57 20.20
N ALA A 171 -11.66 5.56 21.05
CA ALA A 171 -11.92 5.35 22.47
C ALA A 171 -13.18 4.47 22.70
N ARG A 172 -14.29 4.77 22.02
CA ARG A 172 -15.52 3.94 22.09
C ARG A 172 -15.30 2.51 21.58
N MET A 173 -14.44 2.32 20.57
CA MET A 173 -14.08 0.99 20.06
C MET A 173 -13.16 0.24 21.03
N ALA A 174 -12.21 0.92 21.67
CA ALA A 174 -11.41 0.34 22.75
C ALA A 174 -12.29 -0.17 23.90
N ASP A 175 -13.28 0.61 24.34
CA ASP A 175 -14.18 0.19 25.43
C ASP A 175 -15.01 -1.05 25.07
N ARG A 176 -15.54 -1.11 23.85
CA ARG A 176 -16.31 -2.27 23.36
C ARG A 176 -15.43 -3.50 23.10
N ALA A 177 -14.27 -3.32 22.47
CA ALA A 177 -13.32 -4.41 22.29
C ALA A 177 -12.80 -4.91 23.65
N ALA A 178 -12.73 -4.01 24.63
CA ALA A 178 -12.34 -4.36 25.97
C ALA A 178 -13.34 -5.30 26.64
N SER A 179 -14.65 -5.05 26.54
CA SER A 179 -15.63 -6.01 27.08
C SER A 179 -15.54 -7.39 26.44
N CYS A 180 -14.96 -7.50 25.24
CA CYS A 180 -14.93 -8.76 24.49
C CYS A 180 -13.66 -9.60 24.66
N VAL A 181 -12.51 -9.00 24.95
CA VAL A 181 -11.24 -9.73 25.02
C VAL A 181 -10.59 -9.45 26.35
N ALA A 182 -10.34 -10.48 27.16
CA ALA A 182 -9.76 -10.34 28.49
C ALA A 182 -8.53 -11.24 28.64
N LEU A 183 -7.65 -10.86 29.58
CA LEU A 183 -6.54 -11.70 30.00
C LEU A 183 -7.00 -12.55 31.18
N ASP A 184 -7.17 -13.86 30.97
CA ASP A 184 -7.33 -14.80 32.06
C ASP A 184 -5.99 -14.97 32.79
N ARG A 185 -5.97 -14.58 34.06
CA ARG A 185 -4.82 -14.68 34.97
C ARG A 185 -4.98 -15.80 35.99
N THR A 186 -6.10 -16.52 35.96
CA THR A 186 -6.40 -17.60 36.91
C THR A 186 -5.74 -18.92 36.51
N ALA A 187 -5.51 -19.12 35.20
CA ALA A 187 -4.73 -20.22 34.68
C ALA A 187 -3.23 -20.10 35.03
N SER A 188 -2.52 -21.25 35.04
CA SER A 188 -1.08 -21.31 35.32
C SER A 188 -0.22 -20.51 34.32
N ALA A 189 -0.75 -20.25 33.13
CA ALA A 189 -0.16 -19.37 32.12
C ALA A 189 -1.22 -18.37 31.64
N PRO A 190 -0.87 -17.08 31.46
CA PRO A 190 -1.82 -16.08 31.02
C PRO A 190 -2.30 -16.39 29.60
N ALA A 191 -3.62 -16.38 29.38
CA ALA A 191 -4.25 -16.64 28.09
C ALA A 191 -5.34 -15.60 27.81
N LEU A 192 -5.62 -15.36 26.53
CA LEU A 192 -6.72 -14.50 26.11
C LEU A 192 -8.03 -15.30 26.06
N THR A 193 -9.05 -14.79 26.73
CA THR A 193 -10.43 -15.28 26.63
C THR A 193 -11.25 -14.28 25.84
N VAL A 194 -12.24 -14.80 25.10
CA VAL A 194 -13.08 -14.00 24.22
C VAL A 194 -14.55 -14.21 24.57
N GLU A 195 -15.22 -13.12 24.91
CA GLU A 195 -16.67 -13.02 25.06
C GLU A 195 -17.21 -12.18 23.90
N THR A 196 -17.75 -12.84 22.88
CA THR A 196 -18.24 -12.14 21.69
C THR A 196 -19.45 -11.25 21.99
N PRO A 197 -19.65 -10.14 21.26
CA PRO A 197 -20.84 -9.31 21.41
C PRO A 197 -22.14 -10.12 21.25
N HIS A 198 -23.14 -9.84 22.08
CA HIS A 198 -24.42 -10.55 22.02
C HIS A 198 -25.34 -10.03 20.92
N GLU A 199 -25.25 -8.73 20.62
CA GLU A 199 -26.02 -8.02 19.60
C GLU A 199 -25.16 -6.90 18.98
N CYS A 200 -25.60 -6.35 17.85
CA CYS A 200 -25.08 -5.12 17.28
C CYS A 200 -26.09 -4.00 17.57
N ASP A 201 -25.79 -3.15 18.56
CA ASP A 201 -26.67 -2.07 18.97
C ASP A 201 -26.64 -0.87 17.99
N ALA A 202 -27.56 0.08 18.16
CA ALA A 202 -27.64 1.28 17.32
C ALA A 202 -26.40 2.18 17.41
N GLY A 203 -25.69 2.16 18.55
CA GLY A 203 -24.43 2.87 18.73
C GLY A 203 -23.29 2.24 17.93
N MET A 204 -23.22 0.91 17.89
CA MET A 204 -22.29 0.15 17.05
C MET A 204 -22.55 0.43 15.57
N GLU A 205 -23.82 0.44 15.14
CA GLU A 205 -24.18 0.78 13.75
C GLU A 205 -23.83 2.24 13.38
N ARG A 206 -24.03 3.19 14.31
CA ARG A 206 -23.60 4.58 14.14
C ARG A 206 -22.07 4.66 13.97
N ASP A 207 -21.34 3.90 14.79
CA ASP A 207 -19.87 3.84 14.79
C ASP A 207 -19.31 2.95 13.66
N GLY A 208 -20.13 2.59 12.66
CA GLY A 208 -19.69 1.94 11.43
C GLY A 208 -19.61 0.41 11.50
N VAL A 209 -20.04 -0.23 12.59
CA VAL A 209 -20.15 -1.69 12.66
C VAL A 209 -21.29 -2.16 11.76
N ALA A 210 -20.97 -2.99 10.78
CA ALA A 210 -21.98 -3.58 9.91
C ALA A 210 -22.73 -4.71 10.65
N PRO A 211 -24.06 -4.67 10.77
CA PRO A 211 -24.82 -5.67 11.51
C PRO A 211 -24.84 -7.03 10.80
N LYS A 212 -24.90 -7.04 9.46
CA LYS A 212 -24.97 -8.27 8.67
C LYS A 212 -23.59 -8.72 8.20
N PRO A 213 -23.17 -9.97 8.51
CA PRO A 213 -21.91 -10.52 8.01
C PRO A 213 -22.01 -10.88 6.52
N PRO A 214 -20.87 -11.03 5.84
CA PRO A 214 -20.80 -11.74 4.57
C PRO A 214 -21.29 -13.19 4.69
N ALA A 215 -21.71 -13.79 3.58
CA ALA A 215 -22.16 -15.18 3.54
C ALA A 215 -21.08 -16.14 4.09
N GLY A 216 -21.49 -17.09 4.93
CA GLY A 216 -20.58 -18.09 5.53
C GLY A 216 -19.82 -17.64 6.77
N ARG A 217 -20.05 -16.41 7.29
CA ARG A 217 -19.43 -15.92 8.52
C ARG A 217 -20.47 -15.71 9.62
N GLY A 218 -20.18 -16.17 10.83
CA GLY A 218 -21.05 -16.00 12.00
C GLY A 218 -21.12 -14.54 12.46
N GLU A 219 -22.31 -14.08 12.85
CA GLU A 219 -22.57 -12.67 13.23
C GLU A 219 -21.68 -12.20 14.39
N ARG A 220 -21.56 -13.03 15.43
CA ARG A 220 -20.77 -12.70 16.64
C ARG A 220 -19.28 -12.53 16.37
N SER A 221 -18.71 -13.44 15.57
CA SER A 221 -17.32 -13.34 15.11
C SER A 221 -17.12 -12.11 14.22
N TRP A 222 -18.09 -11.79 13.36
CA TRP A 222 -18.06 -10.61 12.51
C TRP A 222 -18.09 -9.28 13.29
N TRP A 223 -18.92 -9.18 14.32
CA TRP A 223 -18.95 -7.99 15.18
C TRP A 223 -17.67 -7.87 16.01
N LEU A 224 -17.20 -8.98 16.62
CA LEU A 224 -15.93 -9.00 17.34
C LEU A 224 -14.78 -8.49 16.47
N GLY A 225 -14.64 -9.05 15.26
CA GLY A 225 -13.58 -8.68 14.33
C GLY A 225 -13.58 -7.18 14.02
N GLN A 226 -14.74 -6.58 13.79
CA GLN A 226 -14.87 -5.14 13.53
C GLN A 226 -14.50 -4.29 14.75
N LEU A 227 -14.91 -4.69 15.96
CA LEU A 227 -14.57 -3.97 17.19
C LEU A 227 -13.06 -4.00 17.48
N VAL A 228 -12.45 -5.18 17.37
CA VAL A 228 -11.00 -5.36 17.61
C VAL A 228 -10.19 -4.60 16.56
N GLU A 229 -10.63 -4.63 15.31
CA GLU A 229 -9.98 -3.95 14.19
C GLU A 229 -10.07 -2.42 14.30
N ALA A 230 -11.17 -1.89 14.85
CA ALA A 230 -11.38 -0.45 15.03
C ALA A 230 -10.76 0.11 16.33
N ALA A 231 -10.38 -0.76 17.27
CA ALA A 231 -9.75 -0.34 18.52
C ALA A 231 -8.30 0.13 18.32
N PRO A 232 -7.86 1.19 19.02
CA PRO A 232 -6.48 1.67 18.99
C PRO A 232 -5.54 0.61 19.56
N LEU A 233 -4.47 0.29 18.83
CA LEU A 233 -3.58 -0.83 19.19
C LEU A 233 -2.88 -0.65 20.53
N THR A 234 -2.62 0.59 20.92
CA THR A 234 -2.03 0.97 22.21
C THR A 234 -2.93 0.60 23.40
N SER A 235 -4.25 0.49 23.20
CA SER A 235 -5.18 0.08 24.26
C SER A 235 -4.94 -1.36 24.71
N TRP A 236 -4.54 -2.25 23.78
CA TRP A 236 -4.24 -3.65 24.09
C TRP A 236 -3.02 -3.78 24.99
N GLN A 237 -1.97 -2.98 24.75
CA GLN A 237 -0.77 -2.99 25.59
C GLN A 237 -1.11 -2.61 27.04
N ARG A 238 -1.79 -1.49 27.23
CA ARG A 238 -2.24 -1.03 28.55
C ARG A 238 -3.11 -2.08 29.25
N ARG A 239 -4.06 -2.65 28.51
CA ARG A 239 -5.07 -3.55 29.06
C ARG A 239 -4.53 -4.94 29.40
N LEU A 240 -3.58 -5.44 28.63
CA LEU A 240 -3.03 -6.79 28.76
C LEU A 240 -1.77 -6.82 29.64
N GLY A 241 -1.55 -5.77 30.44
CA GLY A 241 -0.50 -5.70 31.46
C GLY A 241 0.80 -5.05 30.99
N ASP A 242 0.69 -3.96 30.22
CA ASP A 242 1.81 -3.18 29.65
C ASP A 242 2.82 -4.04 28.86
N ARG A 243 2.31 -5.08 28.22
CA ARG A 243 3.06 -6.02 27.40
C ARG A 243 3.52 -5.39 26.10
N SER A 244 4.64 -5.88 25.56
CA SER A 244 5.03 -5.55 24.19
C SER A 244 4.04 -6.17 23.19
N PRO A 245 3.92 -5.63 21.96
CA PRO A 245 3.08 -6.24 20.94
C PRO A 245 3.44 -7.71 20.67
N ALA A 246 4.73 -8.06 20.69
CA ALA A 246 5.19 -9.43 20.50
C ALA A 246 4.69 -10.36 21.62
N ASP A 247 4.76 -9.91 22.88
CA ASP A 247 4.26 -10.69 24.01
C ASP A 247 2.75 -10.90 23.93
N ILE A 248 1.99 -9.90 23.44
CA ILE A 248 0.53 -10.01 23.27
C ILE A 248 0.19 -11.01 22.17
N VAL A 249 0.83 -10.91 21.00
CA VAL A 249 0.62 -11.82 19.86
C VAL A 249 1.02 -13.26 20.20
N ALA A 250 1.97 -13.45 21.12
CA ALA A 250 2.40 -14.75 21.61
C ALA A 250 1.45 -15.37 22.66
N LEU A 251 0.50 -14.61 23.22
CA LEU A 251 -0.45 -15.16 24.20
C LEU A 251 -1.29 -16.27 23.56
N PRO A 252 -1.48 -17.41 24.24
CA PRO A 252 -2.49 -18.39 23.87
C PRO A 252 -3.87 -17.72 23.84
N VAL A 253 -4.72 -18.14 22.90
CA VAL A 253 -6.11 -17.67 22.81
C VAL A 253 -7.02 -18.87 22.95
N ALA A 254 -7.97 -18.81 23.88
CA ALA A 254 -8.94 -19.87 24.11
C ALA A 254 -9.93 -19.99 22.94
N ASP A 255 -10.60 -21.15 22.87
CA ASP A 255 -11.76 -21.43 22.01
C ASP A 255 -11.57 -21.10 20.52
N ASP A 256 -10.34 -21.28 20.01
CA ASP A 256 -9.98 -21.10 18.59
C ASP A 256 -10.17 -19.66 18.05
N TRP A 257 -10.19 -18.65 18.93
CA TRP A 257 -10.33 -17.24 18.53
C TRP A 257 -9.05 -16.59 18.00
N ARG A 258 -7.91 -17.30 18.03
CA ARG A 258 -6.60 -16.76 17.65
C ARG A 258 -6.61 -16.17 16.25
N GLY A 259 -7.17 -16.90 15.28
CA GLY A 259 -7.21 -16.46 13.88
C GLY A 259 -7.99 -15.16 13.70
N GLU A 260 -9.14 -15.02 14.35
CA GLU A 260 -9.99 -13.83 14.22
C GLU A 260 -9.34 -12.61 14.90
N LEU A 261 -8.75 -12.77 16.09
CA LEU A 261 -8.04 -11.68 16.77
C LEU A 261 -6.82 -11.22 15.97
N HIS A 262 -5.99 -12.16 15.49
CA HIS A 262 -4.81 -11.82 14.71
C HIS A 262 -5.18 -11.14 13.39
N ALA A 263 -6.21 -11.62 12.69
CA ALA A 263 -6.68 -10.97 11.47
C ALA A 263 -7.17 -9.54 11.73
N ALA A 264 -7.90 -9.31 12.83
CA ALA A 264 -8.35 -7.98 13.23
C ALA A 264 -7.18 -7.06 13.60
N TRP A 265 -6.20 -7.55 14.37
CA TRP A 265 -4.98 -6.79 14.69
C TRP A 265 -4.13 -6.49 13.46
N CYS A 266 -4.03 -7.40 12.48
CA CYS A 266 -3.36 -7.15 11.21
C CYS A 266 -3.99 -5.95 10.48
N ARG A 267 -5.32 -5.92 10.38
CA ARG A 267 -6.03 -4.82 9.73
C ARG A 267 -5.89 -3.51 10.52
N ALA A 268 -5.94 -3.56 11.85
CA ALA A 268 -5.69 -2.42 12.72
C ALA A 268 -4.27 -1.86 12.55
N ALA A 269 -3.24 -2.72 12.51
CA ALA A 269 -1.84 -2.33 12.35
C ALA A 269 -1.58 -1.65 11.02
N VAL A 270 -2.18 -2.14 9.93
CA VAL A 270 -2.12 -1.50 8.62
C VAL A 270 -2.82 -0.14 8.64
N ARG A 271 -4.03 -0.08 9.22
CA ARG A 271 -4.83 1.15 9.27
C ARG A 271 -4.15 2.26 10.07
N GLN A 272 -3.65 1.93 11.25
CA GLN A 272 -2.99 2.85 12.17
C GLN A 272 -1.51 3.08 11.80
N ARG A 273 -1.00 2.35 10.79
CA ARG A 273 0.41 2.35 10.36
C ARG A 273 1.38 2.06 11.51
N ASP A 274 1.03 1.12 12.38
CA ASP A 274 1.83 0.77 13.56
C ASP A 274 2.90 -0.28 13.20
N ALA A 275 4.15 0.17 13.10
CA ALA A 275 5.27 -0.68 12.76
C ALA A 275 5.60 -1.72 13.85
N ASN A 276 5.35 -1.43 15.13
CA ASN A 276 5.67 -2.35 16.23
C ASN A 276 4.73 -3.55 16.24
N TRP A 277 3.43 -3.31 16.04
CA TRP A 277 2.45 -4.37 15.87
C TRP A 277 2.64 -5.15 14.58
N SER A 278 2.97 -4.47 13.48
CA SER A 278 3.29 -5.18 12.23
C SER A 278 4.48 -6.12 12.38
N ARG A 279 5.56 -5.72 13.07
CA ARG A 279 6.68 -6.62 13.39
C ARG A 279 6.24 -7.84 14.18
N ALA A 280 5.47 -7.63 15.24
CA ALA A 280 4.98 -8.70 16.11
C ALA A 280 4.10 -9.70 15.34
N LEU A 281 3.19 -9.20 14.51
CA LEU A 281 2.26 -10.02 13.72
C LEU A 281 2.93 -10.73 12.53
N LEU A 282 3.94 -10.11 11.92
CA LEU A 282 4.75 -10.74 10.88
C LEU A 282 5.62 -11.88 11.46
N GLY A 283 6.17 -11.66 12.65
CA GLY A 283 7.07 -12.61 13.31
C GLY A 283 8.38 -12.82 12.54
N SER A 284 9.05 -13.93 12.83
CA SER A 284 10.27 -14.33 12.12
C SER A 284 9.95 -14.75 10.68
N PRO A 285 10.73 -14.28 9.68
CA PRO A 285 10.54 -14.66 8.29
C PRO A 285 10.82 -16.15 8.02
N SER A 286 11.49 -16.86 8.94
CA SER A 286 11.79 -18.29 8.86
C SER A 286 10.80 -19.18 9.60
N SER A 287 9.77 -18.59 10.23
CA SER A 287 8.78 -19.37 10.97
C SER A 287 8.00 -20.29 10.02
N PRO A 288 7.75 -21.57 10.37
CA PRO A 288 6.90 -22.46 9.57
C PRO A 288 5.50 -21.87 9.33
N ASP A 289 4.98 -21.12 10.31
CA ASP A 289 3.71 -20.40 10.25
C ASP A 289 3.74 -19.17 9.32
N ALA A 290 4.91 -18.85 8.74
CA ALA A 290 5.03 -17.77 7.75
C ALA A 290 4.49 -18.19 6.38
N ALA A 291 4.55 -19.48 6.02
CA ALA A 291 4.06 -20.02 4.74
C ALA A 291 3.07 -21.20 4.89
N GLY A 292 2.86 -21.73 6.09
CA GLY A 292 2.03 -22.92 6.31
C GLY A 292 0.49 -22.71 6.32
N PRO A 293 -0.32 -23.78 6.33
CA PRO A 293 -1.77 -23.69 6.49
C PRO A 293 -2.14 -23.08 7.86
N GLY A 294 -2.89 -21.95 7.86
CA GLY A 294 -3.23 -21.19 9.08
C GLY A 294 -2.38 -19.93 9.30
N ALA A 295 -1.36 -19.75 8.46
CA ALA A 295 -0.60 -18.52 8.31
C ALA A 295 -1.49 -17.33 7.90
N VAL A 296 -1.15 -16.12 8.39
CA VAL A 296 -1.66 -14.86 7.80
C VAL A 296 -1.42 -14.88 6.29
N SER A 297 -2.43 -14.49 5.50
CA SER A 297 -2.34 -14.55 4.05
C SER A 297 -1.17 -13.70 3.51
N LEU A 298 -0.58 -14.10 2.39
CA LEU A 298 0.54 -13.37 1.80
C LEU A 298 0.16 -11.91 1.47
N ALA A 299 -1.10 -11.68 1.08
CA ALA A 299 -1.64 -10.35 0.83
C ALA A 299 -1.72 -9.48 2.10
N GLU A 300 -2.07 -10.07 3.25
CA GLU A 300 -2.05 -9.36 4.53
C GLU A 300 -0.62 -9.06 5.00
N ARG A 301 0.32 -10.01 4.81
CA ARG A 301 1.75 -9.75 5.09
C ARG A 301 2.30 -8.61 4.24
N ALA A 302 1.99 -8.61 2.94
CA ALA A 302 2.38 -7.53 2.04
C ALA A 302 1.90 -6.17 2.57
N LYS A 303 0.65 -6.09 3.08
CA LYS A 303 0.13 -4.86 3.70
C LYS A 303 0.87 -4.51 4.99
N LEU A 304 1.12 -5.45 5.91
CA LEU A 304 1.88 -5.19 7.13
C LEU A 304 3.29 -4.66 6.84
N LEU A 305 3.98 -5.26 5.86
CA LEU A 305 5.30 -4.82 5.42
C LEU A 305 5.32 -3.37 4.93
N THR A 306 4.22 -2.85 4.38
CA THR A 306 4.14 -1.43 3.95
C THR A 306 4.23 -0.45 5.12
N THR A 307 3.97 -0.89 6.35
CA THR A 307 4.09 -0.05 7.55
C THR A 307 5.53 0.02 8.07
N LEU A 308 6.39 -0.93 7.67
CA LEU A 308 7.78 -0.97 8.11
C LEU A 308 8.67 -0.02 7.29
N PRO A 309 9.79 0.44 7.86
CA PRO A 309 10.85 1.10 7.10
C PRO A 309 11.30 0.26 5.90
N ALA A 310 11.72 0.92 4.83
CA ALA A 310 12.06 0.25 3.57
C ALA A 310 13.20 -0.78 3.71
N SER A 311 14.22 -0.50 4.51
CA SER A 311 15.34 -1.42 4.77
C SER A 311 14.87 -2.66 5.52
N GLU A 312 14.09 -2.48 6.58
CA GLU A 312 13.58 -3.57 7.41
C GLU A 312 12.63 -4.48 6.61
N ARG A 313 11.74 -3.88 5.78
CA ARG A 313 10.90 -4.65 4.85
C ARG A 313 11.75 -5.50 3.90
N ALA A 314 12.83 -4.95 3.35
CA ALA A 314 13.70 -5.68 2.44
C ALA A 314 14.43 -6.83 3.13
N GLU A 315 14.91 -6.63 4.37
CA GLU A 315 15.54 -7.68 5.18
C GLU A 315 14.56 -8.81 5.51
N TRP A 316 13.34 -8.47 5.91
CA TRP A 316 12.32 -9.47 6.21
C TRP A 316 11.97 -10.32 4.98
N VAL A 317 11.76 -9.68 3.83
CA VAL A 317 11.45 -10.41 2.57
C VAL A 317 12.65 -11.23 2.09
N ALA A 318 13.88 -10.74 2.27
CA ALA A 318 15.09 -11.53 1.98
C ALA A 318 15.13 -12.81 2.82
N GLY A 319 14.96 -12.71 4.14
CA GLY A 319 14.92 -13.88 5.01
C GLY A 319 13.76 -14.83 4.71
N PHE A 320 12.63 -14.30 4.21
CA PHE A 320 11.48 -15.12 3.80
C PHE A 320 11.82 -15.93 2.54
N ILE A 321 12.47 -15.31 1.55
CA ILE A 321 12.95 -15.99 0.34
C ILE A 321 13.95 -17.09 0.71
N ASP A 322 14.90 -16.80 1.61
CA ASP A 322 15.91 -17.77 2.03
C ASP A 322 15.29 -19.00 2.72
N SER A 323 14.17 -18.81 3.42
CA SER A 323 13.53 -19.87 4.22
C SER A 323 12.46 -20.65 3.44
N HIS A 324 11.72 -19.99 2.55
CA HIS A 324 10.52 -20.53 1.90
C HIS A 324 10.62 -20.61 0.36
N GLY A 325 11.66 -20.00 -0.22
CA GLY A 325 11.88 -19.97 -1.66
C GLY A 325 11.24 -18.76 -2.35
N LEU A 326 11.72 -18.51 -3.56
CA LEU A 326 11.37 -17.32 -4.34
C LEU A 326 9.95 -17.34 -4.90
N SER A 327 9.39 -18.54 -5.17
CA SER A 327 8.02 -18.70 -5.69
C SER A 327 6.98 -18.13 -4.73
N GLU A 328 7.20 -18.31 -3.42
CA GLU A 328 6.28 -17.89 -2.38
C GLU A 328 6.34 -16.38 -2.10
N ALA A 329 7.39 -15.69 -2.55
CA ALA A 329 7.64 -14.29 -2.20
C ALA A 329 7.08 -13.27 -3.19
N PHE A 330 6.45 -13.69 -4.30
CA PHE A 330 6.11 -12.80 -5.43
C PHE A 330 5.27 -11.57 -5.01
N GLN A 331 4.23 -11.75 -4.18
CA GLN A 331 3.41 -10.62 -3.72
C GLN A 331 4.17 -9.67 -2.76
N LEU A 332 5.12 -10.22 -1.98
CA LEU A 332 5.92 -9.45 -1.02
C LEU A 332 6.97 -8.58 -1.73
N LEU A 333 7.53 -9.08 -2.83
CA LEU A 333 8.45 -8.32 -3.69
C LEU A 333 7.80 -7.04 -4.23
N GLY A 334 6.48 -7.09 -4.50
CA GLY A 334 5.72 -5.96 -5.05
C GLY A 334 5.55 -4.77 -4.11
N VAL A 335 5.74 -4.95 -2.80
CA VAL A 335 5.65 -3.86 -1.81
C VAL A 335 7.02 -3.31 -1.38
N CYS A 336 8.11 -3.93 -1.82
CA CYS A 336 9.47 -3.49 -1.49
C CYS A 336 9.82 -2.16 -2.18
N ALA A 337 10.63 -1.34 -1.50
CA ALA A 337 11.10 -0.09 -2.11
C ALA A 337 11.95 -0.38 -3.35
N VAL A 338 11.90 0.52 -4.33
CA VAL A 338 12.67 0.42 -5.58
C VAL A 338 13.72 1.54 -5.65
N PRO A 339 14.98 1.25 -6.02
CA PRO A 339 15.51 -0.10 -6.24
C PRO A 339 15.51 -0.95 -4.96
N TRP A 340 15.44 -2.27 -5.11
CA TRP A 340 15.49 -3.21 -3.99
C TRP A 340 16.80 -3.02 -3.22
N ALA A 341 16.69 -2.97 -1.89
CA ALA A 341 17.85 -2.83 -1.03
C ALA A 341 18.81 -4.02 -1.22
N PRO A 342 20.11 -3.85 -0.94
CA PRO A 342 21.13 -4.87 -1.25
C PRO A 342 20.83 -6.26 -0.68
N ALA A 343 20.28 -6.36 0.53
CA ALA A 343 19.92 -7.66 1.13
C ALA A 343 18.88 -8.42 0.29
N LEU A 344 17.81 -7.72 -0.13
CA LEU A 344 16.76 -8.30 -0.96
C LEU A 344 17.26 -8.62 -2.38
N GLY A 345 18.02 -7.70 -2.97
CA GLY A 345 18.61 -7.93 -4.30
C GLY A 345 19.47 -9.17 -4.32
N ARG A 346 20.31 -9.35 -3.30
CA ARG A 346 21.13 -10.55 -3.14
C ARG A 346 20.30 -11.82 -2.99
N ALA A 347 19.32 -11.84 -2.09
CA ALA A 347 18.47 -13.01 -1.87
C ALA A 347 17.72 -13.44 -3.14
N VAL A 348 17.24 -12.49 -3.95
CA VAL A 348 16.60 -12.81 -5.24
C VAL A 348 17.59 -13.40 -6.23
N VAL A 349 18.79 -12.80 -6.38
CA VAL A 349 19.83 -13.34 -7.28
C VAL A 349 20.29 -14.72 -6.84
N ASP A 350 20.46 -14.94 -5.53
CA ASP A 350 20.82 -16.23 -4.95
C ASP A 350 19.75 -17.29 -5.22
N ALA A 351 18.48 -16.97 -4.99
CA ALA A 351 17.39 -17.91 -5.24
C ALA A 351 17.23 -18.24 -6.74
N LEU A 352 17.44 -17.29 -7.65
CA LEU A 352 17.48 -17.55 -9.09
C LEU A 352 18.68 -18.43 -9.47
N ASN A 353 19.84 -18.21 -8.85
CA ASN A 353 21.02 -19.04 -9.07
C ASN A 353 20.81 -20.48 -8.59
N ILE A 354 20.23 -20.66 -7.40
CA ILE A 354 19.86 -21.97 -6.86
C ILE A 354 18.88 -22.68 -7.80
N ALA A 355 17.88 -21.96 -8.33
CA ALA A 355 16.93 -22.52 -9.28
C ALA A 355 17.58 -22.92 -10.62
N ARG A 356 18.56 -22.15 -11.10
CA ARG A 356 19.39 -22.51 -12.25
C ARG A 356 20.17 -23.79 -11.98
N ASP A 357 20.90 -23.84 -10.87
CA ASP A 357 21.78 -24.97 -10.53
C ASP A 357 20.96 -26.25 -10.26
N ALA A 358 19.70 -26.12 -9.82
CA ALA A 358 18.75 -27.22 -9.68
C ALA A 358 18.15 -27.71 -11.03
N GLY A 359 18.54 -27.13 -12.17
CA GLY A 359 18.08 -27.56 -13.50
C GLY A 359 16.63 -27.20 -13.83
N SER A 360 16.03 -26.26 -13.10
CA SER A 360 14.69 -25.73 -13.41
C SER A 360 14.71 -24.86 -14.67
N TYR A 361 13.54 -24.57 -15.24
CA TYR A 361 13.46 -23.61 -16.35
C TYR A 361 13.23 -22.17 -15.89
N PRO A 362 13.84 -21.17 -16.56
CA PRO A 362 13.72 -19.76 -16.16
C PRO A 362 12.31 -19.19 -16.31
N TRP A 363 11.46 -19.71 -17.20
CA TRP A 363 10.08 -19.20 -17.37
C TRP A 363 9.17 -19.47 -16.17
N SER A 364 9.49 -20.47 -15.34
CA SER A 364 8.85 -20.68 -14.04
C SER A 364 9.02 -19.47 -13.11
N PHE A 365 10.04 -18.64 -13.36
CA PHE A 365 10.35 -17.43 -12.62
C PHE A 365 10.13 -16.15 -13.44
N SER A 366 9.44 -16.23 -14.58
CA SER A 366 9.23 -15.09 -15.50
C SER A 366 8.64 -13.85 -14.83
N GLY A 367 7.69 -14.03 -13.91
CA GLY A 367 7.14 -12.93 -13.11
C GLY A 367 8.20 -12.23 -12.24
N VAL A 368 9.04 -13.01 -11.56
CA VAL A 368 10.11 -12.49 -10.70
C VAL A 368 11.22 -11.86 -11.53
N MET A 369 11.59 -12.47 -12.67
CA MET A 369 12.55 -11.89 -13.62
C MET A 369 12.09 -10.52 -14.12
N GLY A 370 10.81 -10.38 -14.47
CA GLY A 370 10.25 -9.08 -14.86
C GLY A 370 10.30 -8.05 -13.72
N LEU A 371 10.12 -8.47 -12.46
CA LEU A 371 10.34 -7.59 -11.31
C LEU A 371 11.82 -7.23 -11.14
N ALA A 372 12.73 -8.19 -11.22
CA ALA A 372 14.17 -7.97 -11.08
C ALA A 372 14.69 -6.97 -12.13
N GLU A 373 14.23 -7.07 -13.37
CA GLU A 373 14.58 -6.11 -14.44
C GLU A 373 14.25 -4.66 -14.08
N ARG A 374 13.13 -4.42 -13.37
CA ARG A 374 12.67 -3.08 -12.99
C ARG A 374 13.17 -2.62 -11.62
N CYS A 375 13.35 -3.56 -10.69
CA CYS A 375 13.49 -3.29 -9.27
C CYS A 375 14.90 -3.56 -8.75
N LEU A 376 15.68 -4.46 -9.34
CA LEU A 376 17.04 -4.75 -8.85
C LEU A 376 17.93 -3.51 -8.98
N ASP A 377 18.83 -3.31 -8.03
CA ASP A 377 19.82 -2.24 -8.12
C ASP A 377 20.80 -2.52 -9.26
N PRO A 378 21.07 -1.56 -10.17
CA PRO A 378 22.08 -1.74 -11.21
C PRO A 378 23.48 -2.11 -10.71
N ALA A 379 23.80 -1.89 -9.42
CA ALA A 379 25.06 -2.35 -8.81
C ALA A 379 25.22 -3.89 -8.82
N GLU A 380 24.13 -4.66 -8.93
CA GLU A 380 24.16 -6.13 -8.98
C GLU A 380 24.69 -6.69 -10.32
N VAL A 381 24.96 -5.85 -11.32
CA VAL A 381 25.49 -6.27 -12.63
C VAL A 381 26.74 -7.13 -12.49
N VAL A 382 27.70 -6.74 -11.65
CA VAL A 382 28.97 -7.47 -11.47
C VAL A 382 28.73 -8.89 -10.98
N ARG A 383 27.74 -9.07 -10.08
CA ARG A 383 27.39 -10.39 -9.54
C ARG A 383 26.70 -11.25 -10.61
N LEU A 384 25.78 -10.65 -11.36
CA LEU A 384 25.01 -11.33 -12.39
C LEU A 384 25.84 -11.71 -13.62
N GLU A 385 26.91 -10.97 -13.93
CA GLU A 385 27.82 -11.31 -15.04
C GLU A 385 28.42 -12.70 -14.88
N ALA A 386 28.80 -13.09 -13.66
CA ALA A 386 29.29 -14.43 -13.37
C ALA A 386 28.25 -15.53 -13.64
N LEU A 387 26.95 -15.17 -13.67
CA LEU A 387 25.85 -16.10 -13.89
C LEU A 387 25.43 -16.23 -15.35
N THR A 388 26.07 -15.49 -16.26
CA THR A 388 25.76 -15.51 -17.71
C THR A 388 26.40 -16.67 -18.46
N ALA A 389 27.33 -17.40 -17.85
CA ALA A 389 27.89 -18.61 -18.42
C ALA A 389 26.83 -19.73 -18.44
N VAL A 390 26.92 -20.63 -19.43
CA VAL A 390 26.12 -21.85 -19.46
C VAL A 390 26.63 -22.78 -18.35
N PRO A 391 25.80 -23.16 -17.37
CA PRO A 391 26.20 -24.10 -16.31
C PRO A 391 26.39 -25.50 -16.89
N ASP A 392 27.19 -26.32 -16.21
CA ASP A 392 27.26 -27.76 -16.49
C ASP A 392 25.87 -28.39 -16.25
N GLU A 393 25.39 -29.24 -17.16
CA GLU A 393 24.07 -29.87 -17.04
C GLU A 393 24.14 -31.09 -16.10
N PRO A 394 23.46 -31.08 -14.94
CA PRO A 394 23.37 -32.28 -14.10
C PRO A 394 22.51 -33.36 -14.76
N GLU A 395 22.74 -34.63 -14.40
CA GLU A 395 22.05 -35.80 -15.01
C GLU A 395 20.51 -35.73 -14.92
N ASP A 396 19.98 -35.08 -13.88
CA ASP A 396 18.55 -34.89 -13.64
C ASP A 396 18.00 -33.53 -14.14
N ALA A 397 18.81 -32.72 -14.85
CA ALA A 397 18.36 -31.42 -15.36
C ALA A 397 17.35 -31.54 -16.51
N SER A 398 16.52 -30.50 -16.63
CA SER A 398 15.70 -30.33 -17.82
C SER A 398 16.59 -30.02 -19.03
N PRO A 399 16.43 -30.71 -20.18
CA PRO A 399 17.31 -30.55 -21.34
C PRO A 399 17.39 -29.10 -21.85
N GLY A 400 18.60 -28.55 -21.98
CA GLY A 400 18.82 -27.20 -22.50
C GLY A 400 18.47 -26.06 -21.54
N ALA A 401 18.07 -26.36 -20.30
CA ALA A 401 17.74 -25.34 -19.29
C ALA A 401 18.91 -24.38 -19.02
N GLY A 402 20.15 -24.89 -19.03
CA GLY A 402 21.35 -24.08 -18.83
C GLY A 402 21.51 -22.97 -19.87
N GLY A 403 21.23 -23.26 -21.14
CA GLY A 403 21.25 -22.27 -22.22
C GLY A 403 20.21 -21.17 -22.02
N TYR A 404 18.97 -21.55 -21.68
CA TYR A 404 17.90 -20.58 -21.41
C TYR A 404 18.20 -19.69 -20.19
N TRP A 405 18.82 -20.22 -19.14
CA TRP A 405 19.25 -19.42 -18.00
C TRP A 405 20.36 -18.44 -18.36
N SER A 406 21.35 -18.88 -19.15
CA SER A 406 22.40 -17.99 -19.67
C SER A 406 21.80 -16.81 -20.43
N GLU A 407 20.87 -17.05 -21.37
CA GLU A 407 20.18 -16.00 -22.12
C GLU A 407 19.36 -15.07 -21.20
N ALA A 408 18.65 -15.64 -20.22
CA ALA A 408 17.85 -14.88 -19.28
C ALA A 408 18.71 -13.93 -18.42
N PHE A 409 19.85 -14.39 -17.92
CA PHE A 409 20.79 -13.55 -17.17
C PHE A 409 21.48 -12.51 -18.05
N GLN A 410 21.83 -12.83 -19.30
CA GLN A 410 22.37 -11.85 -20.25
C GLN A 410 21.38 -10.72 -20.53
N ARG A 411 20.08 -11.04 -20.69
CA ARG A 411 19.02 -10.05 -20.85
C ARG A 411 18.89 -9.16 -19.61
N LEU A 412 18.89 -9.76 -18.42
CA LEU A 412 18.82 -9.02 -17.16
C LEU A 412 20.01 -8.06 -17.00
N VAL A 413 21.24 -8.54 -17.21
CA VAL A 413 22.47 -7.72 -17.18
C VAL A 413 22.38 -6.55 -18.16
N SER A 414 21.94 -6.82 -19.38
CA SER A 414 21.77 -5.79 -20.42
C SER A 414 20.78 -4.71 -19.99
N THR A 415 19.64 -5.08 -19.42
CA THR A 415 18.64 -4.14 -18.88
C THR A 415 19.21 -3.33 -17.72
N LEU A 416 19.95 -3.94 -16.79
CA LEU A 416 20.54 -3.22 -15.65
C LEU A 416 21.64 -2.23 -16.09
N ARG A 417 22.48 -2.60 -17.05
CA ARG A 417 23.48 -1.69 -17.65
C ARG A 417 22.80 -0.49 -18.32
N LEU A 418 21.70 -0.72 -19.05
CA LEU A 418 20.91 0.36 -19.64
C LEU A 418 20.34 1.29 -18.55
N ARG A 419 19.79 0.73 -17.46
CA ARG A 419 19.29 1.51 -16.32
C ARG A 419 20.41 2.31 -15.64
N ALA A 420 21.59 1.73 -15.48
CA ALA A 420 22.76 2.44 -14.95
C ALA A 420 23.18 3.61 -15.85
N ALA A 421 23.27 3.38 -17.16
CA ALA A 421 23.60 4.41 -18.14
C ALA A 421 22.58 5.56 -18.13
N MET A 422 21.28 5.24 -18.10
CA MET A 422 20.20 6.24 -17.99
C MET A 422 20.31 7.08 -16.72
N ARG A 423 20.71 6.48 -15.60
CA ARG A 423 20.90 7.20 -14.34
C ARG A 423 22.12 8.10 -14.39
N ALA A 424 23.24 7.61 -14.92
CA ALA A 424 24.48 8.38 -15.09
C ALA A 424 24.25 9.60 -16.00
N GLU A 425 23.52 9.43 -17.12
CA GLU A 425 23.18 10.53 -18.03
C GLU A 425 22.41 11.66 -17.33
N LEU A 426 21.54 11.32 -16.38
CA LEU A 426 20.77 12.30 -15.61
C LEU A 426 21.56 12.90 -14.43
N ASP A 427 22.68 12.30 -14.02
CA ASP A 427 23.53 12.78 -12.92
C ASP A 427 24.63 13.74 -13.39
N GLY A 428 24.96 13.77 -14.70
CA GLY A 428 25.91 14.70 -15.30
C GLY A 428 27.26 14.06 -15.58
#